data_AF-A0A963EZ53-F1
#
_entry.id   AF-A0A963EZ53-F1
#
_cell.length_a   1.000
_cell.length_b   1.000
_cell.length_c   1.000
_cell.angle_alpha   90.00
_cell.angle_beta   90.00
_cell.angle_gamma   90.00
#
_symmetry.space_group_name_H-M   'P 1'
#
loop_
_entity.id
_entity.type
_entity.pdbx_description
1 polymer ?
#
loop_
_entity_poly.entity_id
_entity_poly.type
_entity_poly.pdbx_seq_one_letter_code
_entity_poly.pdbx_strand_id
1 'polypeptide(L)'
;MFSAEFEHKLGRTWLQMFRSQVRTVDDPLLHDYLEHLIYLLVTHSKLEDRRVEIVVVDSPEINAFAVPGGVIGVNNGLLLYAQTEDELVTVLSHEIAHLSQRHFSRGVEFQQKNQPLALAAMLASFILMA
;
A
#
# COMPACT_ATOMS: atom_id res chain seq x y z
N MET A 1 2.79 1.09 -19.90
CA MET A 1 2.50 1.26 -18.46
C MET A 1 1.44 2.32 -18.29
N PHE A 2 0.53 2.16 -17.33
CA PHE A 2 -0.36 3.24 -16.90
C PHE A 2 0.44 4.51 -16.55
N SER A 3 -0.16 5.69 -16.65
CA SER A 3 0.52 6.91 -16.19
C SER A 3 0.59 6.92 -14.65
N ALA A 4 1.61 7.56 -14.08
CA ALA A 4 1.73 7.71 -12.62
C ALA A 4 0.48 8.40 -12.04
N GLU A 5 -0.07 9.38 -12.75
CA GLU A 5 -1.29 10.07 -12.32
C GLU A 5 -2.53 9.18 -12.34
N PHE A 6 -2.65 8.28 -13.32
CA PHE A 6 -3.73 7.29 -13.34
C PHE A 6 -3.60 6.32 -12.15
N GLU A 7 -2.40 5.81 -11.88
CA GLU A 7 -2.15 4.93 -10.74
C GLU A 7 -2.43 5.63 -9.42
N HIS A 8 -2.03 6.89 -9.28
CA HIS A 8 -2.33 7.67 -8.09
C HIS A 8 -3.84 7.78 -7.87
N LYS A 9 -4.61 8.18 -8.89
CA LYS A 9 -6.08 8.25 -8.82
C LYS A 9 -6.72 6.91 -8.50
N LEU A 10 -6.19 5.83 -9.08
CA LEU A 10 -6.62 4.47 -8.81
C LEU A 10 -6.41 4.11 -7.33
N GLY A 11 -5.23 4.40 -6.78
CA GLY A 11 -4.90 4.19 -5.37
C GLY A 11 -5.83 4.98 -4.43
N ARG A 12 -6.15 6.23 -4.75
CA ARG A 12 -7.12 7.03 -3.97
C ARG A 12 -8.52 6.41 -3.98
N THR A 13 -8.96 5.96 -5.15
CA THR A 13 -10.26 5.30 -5.32
C THR A 13 -10.30 3.99 -4.53
N TRP A 14 -9.22 3.20 -4.61
CA TRP A 14 -9.06 1.99 -3.83
C TRP A 14 -9.14 2.27 -2.33
N LEU A 15 -8.35 3.23 -1.84
CA LEU A 15 -8.28 3.57 -0.41
C LEU A 15 -9.64 4.02 0.14
N GLN A 16 -10.41 4.80 -0.63
CA GLN A 16 -11.76 5.20 -0.26
C GLN A 16 -12.70 3.99 -0.11
N MET A 17 -12.67 3.05 -1.07
CA MET A 17 -13.47 1.83 -0.99
C MET A 17 -13.00 0.93 0.15
N PHE A 18 -11.69 0.79 0.31
CA PHE A 18 -11.06 -0.03 1.34
C PHE A 18 -11.52 0.38 2.74
N ARG A 19 -11.43 1.68 3.06
CA ARG A 19 -11.88 2.23 4.35
C ARG A 19 -13.38 2.04 4.63
N SER A 20 -14.20 1.78 3.61
CA SER A 20 -15.63 1.49 3.78
C SER A 20 -15.93 0.00 4.06
N GLN A 21 -14.97 -0.89 3.80
CA GLN A 21 -15.15 -2.34 3.87
C GLN A 21 -14.30 -2.99 4.97
N VAL A 22 -13.16 -2.39 5.30
CA VAL A 22 -12.17 -2.93 6.24
C VAL A 22 -12.05 -2.03 7.45
N ARG A 23 -12.01 -2.65 8.64
CA ARG A 23 -11.81 -1.95 9.89
C ARG A 23 -10.38 -1.43 9.97
N THR A 24 -10.24 -0.14 10.24
CA THR A 24 -8.94 0.54 10.34
C THR A 24 -8.74 1.08 11.74
N VAL A 25 -7.46 1.30 12.10
CA VAL A 25 -7.08 1.93 13.35
C VAL A 25 -6.97 3.43 13.13
N ASP A 26 -7.75 4.20 13.88
CA ASP A 26 -7.72 5.67 13.88
C ASP A 26 -6.96 6.19 15.10
N ASP A 27 -5.63 6.08 15.04
CA ASP A 27 -4.71 6.58 16.06
C ASP A 27 -3.73 7.58 15.40
N PRO A 28 -3.81 8.88 15.75
CA PRO A 28 -2.94 9.91 15.18
C PRO A 28 -1.46 9.73 15.52
N LEU A 29 -1.12 9.20 16.70
CA LEU A 29 0.29 9.00 17.10
C LEU A 29 0.91 7.86 16.31
N LEU A 30 0.14 6.79 16.11
CA LEU A 30 0.59 5.67 15.30
C LEU A 30 0.75 6.08 13.82
N HIS A 31 -0.18 6.89 13.30
CA HIS A 31 -0.05 7.43 11.95
C HIS A 31 1.19 8.30 11.79
N ASP A 32 1.43 9.25 12.69
CA ASP A 32 2.61 10.12 12.66
C ASP A 32 3.92 9.31 12.67
N TYR A 33 4.01 8.31 13.55
CA TYR A 33 5.16 7.41 13.61
C TYR A 33 5.42 6.69 12.28
N LEU A 34 4.38 6.07 11.71
CA LEU A 34 4.49 5.32 10.46
C LEU A 34 4.76 6.24 9.27
N GLU A 35 4.13 7.41 9.21
CA GLU A 35 4.39 8.43 8.19
C GLU A 35 5.85 8.87 8.20
N HIS A 36 6.40 9.13 9.39
CA HIS A 36 7.80 9.53 9.52
C HIS A 36 8.75 8.41 9.08
N LEU A 37 8.52 7.17 9.53
CA LEU A 37 9.34 6.03 9.08
C LEU A 37 9.29 5.86 7.57
N ILE A 38 8.09 5.81 6.99
CA ILE A 38 7.92 5.63 5.54
C ILE A 38 8.53 6.78 4.76
N TYR A 39 8.40 8.03 5.24
CA TYR A 39 9.06 9.18 4.63
C TYR A 39 10.58 9.01 4.53
N LEU A 40 11.23 8.55 5.61
CA LEU A 40 12.67 8.29 5.64
C LEU A 40 13.06 7.19 4.63
N LEU A 41 12.30 6.10 4.60
CA LEU A 41 12.56 4.97 3.70
C LEU A 41 12.36 5.35 2.23
N VAL A 42 11.26 6.02 1.92
CA VAL A 42 10.93 6.47 0.56
C VAL A 42 12.01 7.41 0.03
N THR A 43 12.53 8.31 0.87
CA THR A 43 13.58 9.27 0.49
C THR A 43 14.87 8.58 0.03
N HIS A 44 15.18 7.41 0.61
CA HIS A 44 16.35 6.59 0.28
C HIS A 44 16.05 5.45 -0.73
N SER A 45 14.83 5.38 -1.23
CA SER A 45 14.41 4.33 -2.17
C SER A 45 14.49 4.80 -3.64
N LYS A 46 14.19 3.87 -4.56
CA LYS A 46 14.06 4.13 -6.00
C LYS A 46 12.64 4.50 -6.43
N LEU A 47 11.74 4.79 -5.47
CA LEU A 47 10.37 5.18 -5.78
C LEU A 47 10.36 6.56 -6.44
N GLU A 48 9.87 6.61 -7.69
CA GLU A 48 9.79 7.85 -8.49
C GLU A 48 8.69 8.78 -7.99
N ASP A 49 7.46 8.27 -7.84
CA ASP A 49 6.32 9.02 -7.29
C ASP A 49 6.23 8.78 -5.79
N ARG A 50 6.68 9.78 -5.02
CA ARG A 50 6.80 9.72 -3.56
C ARG A 50 5.52 10.13 -2.82
N ARG A 51 4.40 10.29 -3.53
CA ARG A 51 3.09 10.52 -2.91
C ARG A 51 2.60 9.22 -2.26
N VAL A 52 3.04 8.97 -1.04
CA VAL A 52 2.69 7.78 -0.28
C VAL A 52 1.61 8.08 0.74
N GLU A 53 0.65 7.16 0.88
CA GLU A 53 -0.31 7.21 1.98
C GLU A 53 -0.49 5.90 2.69
N ILE A 54 -0.81 6.02 3.97
CA ILE A 54 -0.79 4.93 4.92
C ILE A 54 -2.22 4.61 5.33
N VAL A 55 -2.48 3.32 5.51
CA VAL A 55 -3.66 2.84 6.21
C VAL A 55 -3.25 1.76 7.20
N VAL A 56 -3.65 1.95 8.45
CA VAL A 56 -3.44 0.93 9.48
C VAL A 56 -4.71 0.08 9.59
N VAL A 57 -4.56 -1.22 9.37
CA VAL A 57 -5.65 -2.20 9.43
C VAL A 57 -5.74 -2.77 10.83
N ASP A 58 -6.96 -2.85 11.37
CA ASP A 58 -7.21 -3.52 12.64
C ASP A 58 -7.29 -5.03 12.41
N SER A 59 -6.11 -5.67 12.36
CA SER A 59 -5.97 -7.10 12.08
C SER A 59 -4.76 -7.67 12.83
N PRO A 60 -4.93 -8.75 13.61
CA PRO A 60 -3.85 -9.36 14.39
C PRO A 60 -2.83 -10.11 13.52
N GLU A 61 -3.06 -10.22 12.21
CA GLU A 61 -2.14 -10.89 11.30
C GLU A 61 -0.85 -10.08 11.07
N ILE A 62 0.28 -10.78 10.91
CA ILE A 62 1.56 -10.16 10.58
C ILE A 62 1.59 -9.93 9.07
N ASN A 63 1.08 -8.77 8.64
CA ASN A 63 0.97 -8.42 7.22
C ASN A 63 1.22 -6.92 6.99
N ALA A 64 1.73 -6.61 5.80
CA ALA A 64 1.76 -5.29 5.21
C ALA A 64 1.66 -5.46 3.69
N PHE A 65 1.16 -4.45 3.00
CA PHE A 65 0.98 -4.54 1.55
C PHE A 65 1.13 -3.18 0.89
N ALA A 66 1.47 -3.19 -0.39
CA ALA A 66 1.52 -2.01 -1.23
C ALA A 66 0.58 -2.14 -2.44
N VAL A 67 -0.12 -1.05 -2.73
CA VAL A 67 -1.06 -0.95 -3.85
C VAL A 67 -0.65 0.19 -4.80
N PRO A 68 -0.90 0.06 -6.12
CA PRO A 68 -0.57 1.10 -7.09
C PRO A 68 -1.09 2.48 -6.66
N GLY A 69 -0.31 3.52 -6.95
CA GLY A 69 -0.63 4.89 -6.56
C GLY A 69 -0.05 5.33 -5.22
N GLY A 70 0.82 4.51 -4.63
CA GLY A 70 1.57 4.85 -3.42
C GLY A 70 0.82 4.57 -2.13
N VAL A 71 -0.10 3.60 -2.11
CA VAL A 71 -0.80 3.27 -0.86
C VAL A 71 -0.07 2.11 -0.18
N ILE A 72 0.25 2.27 1.10
CA ILE A 72 0.86 1.25 1.95
C ILE A 72 -0.12 0.92 3.08
N GLY A 73 -0.46 -0.35 3.21
CA GLY A 73 -1.24 -0.86 4.32
C GLY A 73 -0.36 -1.59 5.33
N VAL A 74 -0.65 -1.41 6.61
CA VAL A 74 0.06 -2.09 7.71
C VAL A 74 -0.97 -2.67 8.67
N ASN A 75 -0.91 -3.97 8.93
CA ASN A 75 -1.77 -4.59 9.92
C ASN A 75 -1.19 -4.33 11.33
N ASN A 76 -2.03 -3.98 12.30
CA ASN A 76 -1.55 -3.73 13.66
C ASN A 76 -0.87 -4.96 14.29
N GLY A 77 -1.20 -6.18 13.84
CA GLY A 77 -0.46 -7.39 14.16
C GLY A 77 1.04 -7.27 13.85
N LEU A 78 1.43 -6.76 12.68
CA LEU A 78 2.84 -6.55 12.34
C LEU A 78 3.57 -5.68 13.39
N LEU A 79 2.93 -4.61 13.84
CA LEU A 79 3.47 -3.70 14.84
C LEU A 79 3.59 -4.35 16.22
N LEU A 80 2.62 -5.19 16.58
CA LEU A 80 2.58 -5.88 17.88
C LEU A 80 3.59 -7.03 17.97
N TYR A 81 3.89 -7.68 16.84
CA TYR A 81 4.77 -8.85 16.80
C TYR A 81 6.24 -8.52 16.47
N ALA A 82 6.50 -7.42 15.77
CA ALA A 82 7.87 -6.96 15.51
C ALA A 82 8.61 -6.72 16.84
N GLN A 83 9.78 -7.33 17.00
CA GLN A 83 10.58 -7.21 18.22
C GLN A 83 11.45 -5.94 18.20
N THR A 84 11.74 -5.42 17.01
CA THR A 84 12.51 -4.20 16.80
C THR A 84 11.94 -3.37 15.66
N GLU A 85 12.27 -2.07 15.64
CA GLU A 85 11.93 -1.20 14.52
C GLU A 85 12.60 -1.66 13.21
N ASP A 86 13.79 -2.27 13.29
CA ASP A 86 14.49 -2.81 12.12
C ASP A 86 13.69 -3.92 11.42
N GLU A 87 13.01 -4.78 12.18
CA GLU A 87 12.13 -5.82 11.62
C GLU A 87 10.93 -5.20 10.90
N LEU A 88 10.28 -4.21 11.51
CA LEU A 88 9.18 -3.45 10.89
C LEU A 88 9.65 -2.77 9.60
N VAL A 89 10.76 -2.02 9.68
CA VAL A 89 11.34 -1.28 8.56
C VAL A 89 11.76 -2.21 7.42
N THR A 90 12.21 -3.42 7.72
CA THR A 90 12.53 -4.44 6.70
C THR A 90 11.30 -4.79 5.87
N VAL A 91 10.16 -5.02 6.51
CA VAL A 91 8.89 -5.31 5.82
C VAL A 91 8.40 -4.09 5.04
N LEU A 92 8.41 -2.90 5.64
CA LEU A 92 7.98 -1.68 4.94
C LEU A 92 8.89 -1.36 3.73
N SER A 93 10.19 -1.61 3.85
CA SER A 93 11.14 -1.44 2.74
C SER A 93 10.87 -2.43 1.60
N HIS A 94 10.44 -3.66 1.92
CA HIS A 94 10.00 -4.64 0.93
C HIS A 94 8.78 -4.14 0.15
N GLU A 95 7.78 -3.60 0.83
CA GLU A 95 6.59 -3.04 0.19
C GLU A 95 6.89 -1.80 -0.67
N ILE A 96 7.78 -0.91 -0.21
CA ILE A 96 8.27 0.23 -1.00
C ILE A 96 9.00 -0.24 -2.26
N ALA A 97 9.72 -1.37 -2.20
CA ALA A 97 10.37 -1.95 -3.37
C ALA A 97 9.36 -2.48 -4.39
N HIS A 98 8.23 -3.06 -3.97
CA HIS A 98 7.13 -3.44 -4.87
C HIS A 98 6.55 -2.23 -5.61
N LEU A 99 6.32 -1.12 -4.90
CA LEU A 99 5.87 0.15 -5.50
C LEU A 99 6.90 0.69 -6.49
N SER A 100 8.17 0.74 -6.09
CA SER A 100 9.27 1.27 -6.92
C SER A 100 9.40 0.52 -8.24
N GLN A 101 9.19 -0.80 -8.22
CA GLN A 101 9.30 -1.64 -9.40
C GLN A 101 7.99 -1.74 -10.20
N ARG A 102 6.89 -1.17 -9.69
CA ARG A 102 5.54 -1.20 -10.29
C ARG A 102 5.12 -2.62 -10.69
N HIS A 103 5.44 -3.61 -9.85
CA HIS A 103 5.24 -5.04 -10.12
C HIS A 103 3.79 -5.35 -10.53
N PHE A 104 2.82 -4.82 -9.78
CA PHE A 104 1.40 -5.02 -10.05
C PHE A 104 0.94 -4.41 -11.37
N SER A 105 1.34 -3.16 -11.66
CA SER A 105 0.97 -2.47 -12.90
C SER A 105 1.49 -3.19 -14.13
N ARG A 106 2.70 -3.77 -14.05
CA ARG A 106 3.27 -4.61 -15.13
C ARG A 106 2.48 -5.91 -15.31
N GLY A 107 2.05 -6.56 -14.23
CA GLY A 107 1.24 -7.78 -14.29
C GLY A 107 -0.16 -7.55 -14.90
N VAL A 108 -0.80 -6.44 -14.55
CA VAL A 108 -2.16 -6.09 -15.01
C VAL A 108 -2.16 -5.57 -16.46
N GLU A 109 -1.15 -4.80 -16.85
CA GLU A 109 -1.01 -4.32 -18.23
C GLU A 109 -0.91 -5.47 -19.24
N PHE A 110 -0.31 -6.61 -18.84
CA PHE A 110 -0.22 -7.80 -19.68
C PHE A 110 -1.60 -8.46 -19.94
N GLN A 111 -2.63 -8.12 -19.14
CA GLN A 111 -3.97 -8.71 -19.21
C GLN A 111 -5.03 -7.79 -19.86
N GLN A 112 -4.81 -6.47 -19.96
CA GLN A 112 -5.89 -5.54 -20.31
C GLN A 112 -5.78 -4.89 -21.70
N LYS A 113 -6.63 -5.38 -22.62
CA LYS A 113 -7.35 -4.50 -23.57
C LYS A 113 -8.67 -4.06 -22.93
N ASN A 114 -8.67 -2.89 -22.27
CA ASN A 114 -9.81 -2.01 -21.95
C ASN A 114 -11.18 -2.66 -21.62
N GLN A 115 -11.37 -3.16 -20.39
CA GLN A 115 -12.72 -3.40 -19.86
C GLN A 115 -12.86 -2.91 -18.40
N PRO A 116 -13.90 -2.12 -18.05
CA PRO A 116 -14.12 -1.59 -16.70
C PRO A 116 -14.32 -2.69 -15.64
N LEU A 117 -14.83 -3.86 -16.06
CA LEU A 117 -14.95 -5.04 -15.18
C LEU A 117 -13.59 -5.51 -14.66
N ALA A 118 -12.54 -5.44 -15.49
CA ALA A 118 -11.21 -5.88 -15.11
C ALA A 118 -10.56 -4.91 -14.09
N LEU A 119 -10.83 -3.60 -14.21
CA LEU A 119 -10.42 -2.61 -13.21
C LEU A 119 -11.10 -2.85 -11.85
N ALA A 120 -12.41 -3.11 -11.86
CA ALA A 120 -13.17 -3.42 -10.65
C ALA A 120 -12.70 -4.73 -9.98
N ALA A 121 -12.47 -5.78 -10.77
CA ALA A 121 -11.94 -7.04 -10.27
C ALA A 121 -10.54 -6.88 -9.65
N MET A 122 -9.67 -6.07 -10.27
CA MET A 122 -8.36 -5.76 -9.71
C MET A 122 -8.47 -5.02 -8.37
N LEU A 123 -9.31 -3.97 -8.29
CA LEU A 123 -9.53 -3.24 -7.04
C LEU A 123 -10.05 -4.16 -5.92
N ALA A 124 -10.96 -5.07 -6.24
CA ALA A 124 -11.45 -6.07 -5.27
C ALA A 124 -10.33 -7.03 -4.82
N SER A 125 -9.45 -7.44 -5.74
CA SER A 125 -8.33 -8.33 -5.40
C SER A 125 -7.37 -7.73 -4.39
N PHE A 126 -7.12 -6.41 -4.46
CA PHE A 126 -6.31 -5.69 -3.47
C PHE A 126 -6.94 -5.68 -2.08
N ILE A 127 -8.27 -5.66 -1.98
CA ILE A 127 -8.97 -5.72 -0.67
C ILE A 127 -8.78 -7.09 -0.02
N LEU A 128 -8.73 -8.17 -0.81
CA LEU A 128 -8.52 -9.53 -0.31
C LEU A 128 -7.10 -9.80 0.19
N MET A 129 -6.11 -8.97 -0.20
CA MET A 129 -4.71 -9.11 0.23
C MET A 129 -4.40 -8.37 1.54
N ALA A 130 -5.35 -7.59 2.05
CA ALA A 130 -5.21 -6.73 3.22
C ALA A 130 -5.64 -7.41 4.52
#